data_AF-A0A6A3GT02-F1
#
_entry.id   AF-A0A6A3GT02-F1
#
_cell.length_a   1.000
_cell.length_b   1.000
_cell.length_c   1.000
_cell.angle_alpha   90.00
_cell.angle_beta   90.00
_cell.angle_gamma   90.00
#
_symmetry.space_group_name_H-M   'P 1'
#
loop_
_entity.id
_entity.type
_entity.pdbx_description
1 polymer ?
#
loop_
_entity_poly.entity_id
_entity_poly.type
_entity_poly.pdbx_seq_one_letter_code
_entity_poly.pdbx_strand_id
1 'polypeptide(L)'
;MDAADESTERLCAVFGSRLTEAIRCLVQVMIDPPRCQDQARDRRIAEARSIPELVAAVQAPGEDPRDLAEELGQLQARLAAEQAARIAAERSAFNTKAELKKKDRWLISMAAENAELQKRIQASEDQRITSDNQVAAQQGDVEAHDEILARTTARMKQADELLESQAKKIKRDWQFYKKSLALFADRVARLHRYLAANGTEAADRAQRHLIESMKFTMSKTLEANRYLRKFVDARRLDADTLMLLAEGGCIGELDVGLLGLDQDAADIVRDAIQDLDPSKSAKAQATELAQLVHRIRDG
;
A
#
# COMPACT_ATOMS: atom_id res chain seq x y z
N MET A 1 -8.46 -14.95 -175.51
CA MET A 1 -8.26 -16.31 -174.98
C MET A 1 -6.89 -16.38 -174.34
N ASP A 2 -6.76 -16.36 -173.02
CA ASP A 2 -7.21 -15.36 -172.06
C ASP A 2 -6.16 -15.35 -170.94
N ALA A 3 -5.39 -14.27 -170.80
CA ALA A 3 -4.36 -14.10 -169.77
C ALA A 3 -4.94 -14.01 -168.33
N ALA A 4 -6.26 -14.14 -168.19
CA ALA A 4 -6.98 -14.22 -166.93
C ALA A 4 -7.00 -15.64 -166.33
N ASP A 5 -6.84 -16.70 -167.15
CA ASP A 5 -6.87 -18.09 -166.65
C ASP A 5 -5.57 -18.50 -165.95
N GLU A 6 -4.41 -18.03 -166.42
CA GLU A 6 -3.10 -18.40 -165.85
C GLU A 6 -2.84 -17.72 -164.48
N SER A 7 -3.44 -16.55 -164.25
CA SER A 7 -3.35 -15.82 -162.98
C SER A 7 -4.33 -16.36 -161.93
N THR A 8 -5.49 -16.85 -162.35
CA THR A 8 -6.45 -17.52 -161.46
C THR A 8 -5.96 -18.91 -161.06
N GLU A 9 -5.32 -19.69 -161.93
CA GLU A 9 -4.71 -20.98 -161.55
C GLU A 9 -3.57 -20.82 -160.52
N ARG A 10 -2.70 -19.82 -160.66
CA ARG A 10 -1.65 -19.54 -159.66
C ARG A 10 -2.21 -19.06 -158.33
N LEU A 11 -3.25 -18.22 -158.34
CA LEU A 11 -3.97 -17.83 -157.13
C LEU A 11 -4.61 -19.06 -156.46
N CYS A 12 -5.27 -19.92 -157.23
CA CYS A 12 -5.86 -21.16 -156.72
C CYS A 12 -4.81 -22.13 -156.12
N ALA A 13 -3.62 -22.23 -156.70
CA ALA A 13 -2.54 -23.07 -156.16
C ALA A 13 -1.93 -22.51 -154.85
N VAL A 14 -1.73 -21.19 -154.77
CA VAL A 14 -1.20 -20.54 -153.55
C VAL A 14 -2.24 -20.52 -152.43
N PHE A 15 -3.50 -20.25 -152.74
CA PHE A 15 -4.59 -20.35 -151.78
C PHE A 15 -4.83 -21.81 -151.35
N GLY A 16 -4.80 -22.76 -152.29
CA GLY A 16 -4.97 -24.19 -152.01
C GLY A 16 -3.89 -24.74 -151.09
N SER A 17 -2.62 -24.43 -151.34
CA SER A 17 -1.50 -24.85 -150.47
C SER A 17 -1.60 -24.26 -149.06
N ARG A 18 -1.90 -22.95 -148.94
CA ARG A 18 -2.06 -22.27 -147.63
C ARG A 18 -3.26 -22.80 -146.84
N LEU A 19 -4.36 -23.09 -147.52
CA LEU A 19 -5.57 -23.62 -146.89
C LEU A 19 -5.36 -25.07 -146.44
N THR A 20 -4.60 -25.85 -147.21
CA THR A 20 -4.18 -27.21 -146.81
C THR A 20 -3.25 -27.18 -145.60
N GLU A 21 -2.34 -26.20 -145.51
CA GLU A 21 -1.45 -25.99 -144.35
C GLU A 21 -2.23 -25.60 -143.08
N ALA A 22 -3.22 -24.71 -143.22
CA ALA A 22 -4.10 -24.31 -142.12
C ALA A 22 -4.95 -25.48 -141.61
N ILE A 23 -5.54 -26.27 -142.52
CA ILE A 23 -6.28 -27.50 -142.17
C ILE A 23 -5.35 -28.50 -141.47
N ARG A 24 -4.13 -28.71 -141.97
CA ARG A 24 -3.16 -29.60 -141.34
C ARG A 24 -2.80 -29.16 -139.92
N CYS A 25 -2.59 -27.85 -139.70
CA CYS A 25 -2.30 -27.30 -138.38
C CYS A 25 -3.49 -27.45 -137.42
N LEU A 26 -4.72 -27.16 -137.89
CA LEU A 26 -5.94 -27.35 -137.12
C LEU A 26 -6.17 -28.83 -136.74
N VAL A 27 -5.96 -29.74 -137.68
CA VAL A 27 -6.07 -31.18 -137.46
C VAL A 27 -5.01 -31.65 -136.46
N GLN A 28 -3.77 -31.15 -136.53
CA GLN A 28 -2.72 -31.50 -135.58
C GLN A 28 -3.05 -31.07 -134.14
N VAL A 29 -3.67 -29.89 -133.97
CA VAL A 29 -4.14 -29.42 -132.65
C VAL A 29 -5.35 -30.23 -132.15
N MET A 30 -6.18 -30.75 -133.05
CA MET A 30 -7.30 -31.64 -132.67
C MET A 30 -6.84 -33.06 -132.31
N ILE A 31 -5.77 -33.56 -132.94
CA ILE A 31 -5.22 -34.89 -132.66
C ILE A 31 -4.44 -34.90 -131.34
N ASP A 32 -3.66 -33.84 -131.07
CA ASP A 32 -2.97 -33.62 -129.79
C ASP A 32 -3.43 -32.31 -129.13
N PRO A 33 -4.61 -32.32 -128.46
CA PRO A 33 -5.09 -31.13 -127.77
C PRO A 33 -4.12 -30.76 -126.64
N PRO A 34 -3.73 -29.46 -126.51
CA PRO A 34 -2.90 -29.02 -125.40
C PRO A 34 -3.60 -29.35 -124.06
N ARG A 35 -2.85 -29.93 -123.12
CA ARG A 35 -3.37 -30.44 -121.84
C ARG A 35 -3.97 -29.37 -120.93
N CYS A 36 -3.71 -28.09 -121.20
CA CYS A 36 -4.28 -26.94 -120.51
C CYS A 36 -4.90 -25.98 -121.54
N GLN A 37 -6.09 -25.46 -121.23
CA GLN A 37 -6.72 -24.37 -121.99
C GLN A 37 -5.86 -23.12 -121.89
N ASP A 38 -5.08 -22.85 -122.93
CA ASP A 38 -4.37 -21.58 -123.06
C ASP A 38 -5.34 -20.53 -123.60
N GLN A 39 -5.99 -19.82 -122.68
CA GLN A 39 -6.95 -18.75 -122.99
C GLN A 39 -6.33 -17.65 -123.87
N ALA A 40 -5.00 -17.47 -123.85
CA ALA A 40 -4.30 -16.50 -124.70
C ALA A 40 -4.12 -17.02 -126.13
N ARG A 41 -3.96 -18.33 -126.32
CA ARG A 41 -3.95 -18.97 -127.65
C ARG A 41 -5.35 -19.00 -128.27
N ASP A 42 -6.38 -19.33 -127.48
CA ASP A 42 -7.77 -19.36 -127.93
C ASP A 42 -8.26 -17.97 -128.38
N ARG A 43 -7.87 -16.89 -127.66
CA ARG A 43 -8.14 -15.50 -128.09
C ARG A 43 -7.44 -15.14 -129.40
N ARG A 44 -6.16 -15.53 -129.57
CA ARG A 44 -5.39 -15.26 -130.80
C ARG A 44 -5.96 -15.97 -132.03
N ILE A 45 -6.50 -17.18 -131.87
CA ILE A 45 -7.20 -17.91 -132.94
C ILE A 45 -8.53 -17.23 -133.31
N ALA A 46 -9.29 -16.77 -132.30
CA ALA A 46 -10.55 -16.07 -132.53
C ALA A 46 -10.40 -14.71 -133.23
N GLU A 47 -9.24 -14.05 -133.08
CA GLU A 47 -8.97 -12.72 -133.62
C GLU A 47 -8.29 -12.71 -135.01
N ALA A 48 -7.84 -13.88 -135.51
CA ALA A 48 -7.13 -13.99 -136.79
C ALA A 48 -8.02 -13.62 -138.00
N ARG A 49 -7.59 -12.69 -138.84
CA ARG A 49 -8.35 -12.20 -140.01
C ARG A 49 -7.82 -12.68 -141.34
N SER A 50 -6.68 -13.37 -141.34
CA SER A 50 -6.09 -13.97 -142.54
C SER A 50 -5.58 -15.39 -142.28
N ILE A 51 -5.53 -16.22 -143.33
CA ILE A 51 -5.01 -17.60 -143.26
C ILE A 51 -3.59 -17.66 -142.66
N PRO A 52 -2.62 -16.79 -143.02
CA PRO A 52 -1.30 -16.82 -142.38
C PRO A 52 -1.33 -16.40 -140.90
N GLU A 53 -2.20 -15.48 -140.48
CA GLU A 53 -2.39 -15.14 -139.07
C GLU A 53 -2.97 -16.31 -138.27
N LEU A 54 -3.93 -17.05 -138.86
CA LEU A 54 -4.51 -18.23 -138.25
C LEU A 54 -3.44 -19.30 -138.03
N VAL A 55 -2.59 -19.54 -139.03
CA VAL A 55 -1.47 -20.49 -138.92
C VAL A 55 -0.46 -20.04 -137.85
N ALA A 56 -0.13 -18.75 -137.79
CA ALA A 56 0.79 -18.23 -136.76
C ALA A 56 0.20 -18.29 -135.34
N ALA A 57 -1.09 -17.98 -135.17
CA ALA A 57 -1.79 -18.09 -133.89
C ALA A 57 -1.87 -19.53 -133.40
N VAL A 58 -2.04 -20.48 -134.33
CA VAL A 58 -2.04 -21.91 -134.04
C VAL A 58 -0.62 -22.43 -133.73
N GLN A 59 0.43 -21.87 -134.32
CA GLN A 59 1.82 -22.31 -134.09
C GLN A 59 2.55 -21.60 -132.94
N ALA A 60 1.96 -20.55 -132.37
CA ALA A 60 2.56 -19.86 -131.24
C ALA A 60 2.68 -20.81 -130.03
N PRO A 61 3.87 -20.88 -129.38
CA PRO A 61 4.02 -21.63 -128.13
C PRO A 61 3.04 -21.06 -127.10
N GLY A 62 2.33 -21.94 -126.40
CA GLY A 62 1.51 -21.55 -125.26
C GLY A 62 2.39 -21.14 -124.08
N GLU A 63 1.84 -20.36 -123.15
CA GLU A 63 2.55 -20.07 -121.89
C GLU A 63 2.95 -21.40 -121.22
N ASP A 64 4.21 -21.48 -120.76
CA ASP A 64 4.75 -22.68 -120.09
C ASP A 64 3.85 -23.08 -118.92
N PRO A 65 3.60 -24.39 -118.72
CA PRO A 65 2.80 -24.86 -117.60
C PRO A 65 3.48 -24.41 -116.30
N ARG A 66 2.79 -23.61 -115.49
CA ARG A 66 3.25 -23.29 -114.13
C ARG A 66 3.67 -24.58 -113.45
N ASP A 67 4.84 -24.58 -112.82
CA ASP A 67 5.40 -25.78 -112.21
C ASP A 67 4.62 -26.15 -110.95
N LEU A 68 3.53 -26.89 -111.15
CA LEU A 68 2.64 -27.36 -110.10
C LEU A 68 3.38 -28.17 -109.03
N ALA A 69 4.52 -28.79 -109.38
CA ALA A 69 5.33 -29.52 -108.42
C ALA A 69 6.05 -28.56 -107.44
N GLU A 70 6.51 -27.41 -107.92
CA GLU A 70 7.12 -26.38 -107.08
C GLU A 70 6.09 -25.74 -106.15
N GLU A 71 4.90 -25.37 -106.65
CA GLU A 71 3.81 -24.82 -105.82
C GLU A 71 3.30 -25.84 -104.78
N LEU A 72 3.15 -27.11 -105.16
CA LEU A 72 2.80 -28.18 -104.21
C LEU A 72 3.88 -28.36 -103.15
N GLY A 73 5.15 -28.32 -103.53
CA GLY A 73 6.28 -28.36 -102.60
C GLY A 73 6.28 -27.19 -101.61
N GLN A 74 6.03 -25.97 -102.10
CA GLN A 74 5.93 -24.77 -101.27
C GLN A 74 4.73 -24.82 -100.32
N LEU A 75 3.56 -25.29 -100.79
CA LEU A 75 2.37 -25.45 -99.96
C LEU A 75 2.57 -26.54 -98.90
N GLN A 76 3.21 -27.66 -99.25
CA GLN A 76 3.59 -28.69 -98.28
C GLN A 76 4.58 -28.17 -97.23
N ALA A 77 5.57 -27.38 -97.64
CA ALA A 77 6.52 -26.75 -96.72
C ALA A 77 5.82 -25.75 -95.77
N ARG A 78 4.89 -24.93 -96.28
CA ARG A 78 4.07 -24.02 -95.47
C ARG A 78 3.17 -24.78 -94.50
N LEU A 79 2.52 -25.85 -94.95
CA LEU A 79 1.70 -26.69 -94.09
C LEU A 79 2.53 -27.33 -92.98
N ALA A 80 3.72 -27.84 -93.29
CA ALA A 80 4.63 -28.40 -92.31
C ALA A 80 5.14 -27.34 -91.31
N ALA A 81 5.44 -26.13 -91.78
CA ALA A 81 5.85 -25.02 -90.93
C ALA A 81 4.71 -24.57 -89.98
N GLU A 82 3.49 -24.44 -90.49
CA GLU A 82 2.30 -24.12 -89.68
C GLU A 82 1.98 -25.22 -88.66
N GLN A 83 2.08 -26.49 -89.05
CA GLN A 83 1.93 -27.61 -88.11
C GLN A 83 3.00 -27.57 -87.01
N ALA A 84 4.27 -27.32 -87.36
CA ALA A 84 5.34 -27.18 -86.39
C ALA A 84 5.13 -25.97 -85.46
N ALA A 85 4.69 -24.83 -86.00
CA ALA A 85 4.36 -23.63 -85.23
C ALA A 85 3.20 -23.87 -84.27
N ARG A 86 2.15 -24.58 -84.72
CA ARG A 86 1.01 -24.96 -83.88
C ARG A 86 1.44 -25.88 -82.73
N ILE A 87 2.23 -26.92 -83.02
CA ILE A 87 2.75 -27.83 -81.98
C ILE A 87 3.63 -27.06 -80.97
N ALA A 88 4.46 -26.13 -81.44
CA ALA A 88 5.28 -25.28 -80.57
C ALA A 88 4.42 -24.37 -79.69
N ALA A 89 3.36 -23.76 -80.25
CA ALA A 89 2.42 -22.92 -79.51
C ALA A 89 1.63 -23.72 -78.46
N GLU A 90 1.14 -24.91 -78.81
CA GLU A 90 0.43 -25.81 -77.90
C GLU A 90 1.34 -26.26 -76.73
N ARG A 91 2.60 -26.60 -77.02
CA ARG A 91 3.60 -26.92 -75.99
C ARG A 91 3.89 -25.72 -75.08
N SER A 92 4.04 -24.52 -75.65
CA SER A 92 4.24 -23.29 -74.88
C SER A 92 3.04 -22.99 -73.96
N ALA A 93 1.81 -23.09 -74.48
CA ALA A 93 0.58 -22.90 -73.71
C ALA A 93 0.41 -23.94 -72.59
N PHE A 94 0.83 -25.19 -72.83
CA PHE A 94 0.86 -26.21 -71.80
C PHE A 94 1.85 -25.86 -70.68
N ASN A 95 3.06 -25.46 -71.05
CA ASN A 95 4.10 -25.08 -70.09
C ASN A 95 3.69 -23.85 -69.25
N THR A 96 3.12 -22.82 -69.86
CA THR A 96 2.64 -21.63 -69.14
C THR A 96 1.50 -21.99 -68.19
N LYS A 97 0.56 -22.85 -68.59
CA LYS A 97 -0.51 -23.35 -67.72
C LYS A 97 0.04 -24.17 -66.54
N ALA A 98 1.07 -24.99 -66.75
CA ALA A 98 1.71 -25.75 -65.70
C ALA A 98 2.40 -24.83 -64.66
N GLU A 99 3.10 -23.80 -65.14
CA GLU A 99 3.72 -22.78 -64.30
C GLU A 99 2.70 -21.95 -63.51
N LEU A 100 1.59 -21.55 -64.12
CA LEU A 100 0.49 -20.87 -63.43
C LEU A 100 -0.08 -21.73 -62.31
N LYS A 101 -0.37 -23.01 -62.57
CA LYS A 101 -0.84 -23.94 -61.54
C LYS A 101 0.15 -24.11 -60.38
N LYS A 102 1.45 -24.06 -60.66
CA LYS A 102 2.50 -24.13 -59.62
C LYS A 102 2.48 -22.86 -58.76
N LYS A 103 2.37 -21.68 -59.39
CA LYS A 103 2.24 -20.40 -58.69
C LYS A 103 0.97 -20.33 -57.86
N ASP A 104 -0.16 -20.80 -58.37
CA ASP A 104 -1.44 -20.82 -57.63
C ASP A 104 -1.33 -21.68 -56.37
N ARG A 105 -0.74 -22.87 -56.46
CA ARG A 105 -0.51 -23.72 -55.27
C ARG A 105 0.38 -23.04 -54.25
N TRP A 106 1.42 -22.35 -54.71
CA TRP A 106 2.32 -21.59 -53.82
C TRP A 106 1.59 -20.42 -53.14
N LEU A 107 0.77 -19.67 -53.87
CA LEU A 107 -0.04 -18.58 -53.31
C LEU A 107 -1.02 -19.09 -52.24
N ILE A 108 -1.66 -20.24 -52.47
CA ILE A 108 -2.55 -20.86 -51.48
C ILE A 108 -1.76 -21.25 -50.21
N SER A 109 -0.56 -21.82 -50.35
CA SER A 109 0.31 -22.16 -49.22
C SER A 109 0.70 -20.91 -48.43
N MET A 110 1.15 -19.86 -49.11
CA MET A 110 1.54 -18.60 -48.48
C MET A 110 0.37 -17.92 -47.79
N ALA A 111 -0.84 -17.98 -48.37
CA ALA A 111 -2.03 -17.45 -47.72
C ALA A 111 -2.35 -18.18 -46.40
N ALA A 112 -2.19 -19.50 -46.38
CA ALA A 112 -2.38 -20.30 -45.16
C ALA A 112 -1.31 -19.98 -44.09
N GLU A 113 -0.04 -19.86 -44.49
CA GLU A 113 1.05 -19.47 -43.59
C GLU A 113 0.84 -18.07 -43.02
N ASN A 114 0.44 -17.09 -43.84
CA ASN A 114 0.11 -15.75 -43.36
C ASN A 114 -1.06 -15.75 -42.38
N ALA A 115 -2.10 -16.55 -42.63
CA ALA A 115 -3.22 -16.67 -41.69
C ALA A 115 -2.79 -17.27 -40.35
N GLU A 116 -1.87 -18.24 -40.36
CA GLU A 116 -1.31 -18.84 -39.15
C GLU A 116 -0.40 -17.84 -38.40
N LEU A 117 0.45 -17.09 -39.11
CA LEU A 117 1.26 -16.04 -38.51
C LEU A 117 0.41 -14.94 -37.88
N GLN A 118 -0.68 -14.54 -38.54
CA GLN A 118 -1.63 -13.56 -38.00
C GLN A 118 -2.23 -14.04 -36.67
N LYS A 119 -2.61 -15.33 -36.57
CA LYS A 119 -3.11 -15.92 -35.33
C LYS A 119 -2.06 -15.91 -34.22
N ARG A 120 -0.80 -16.21 -34.54
CA ARG A 120 0.30 -16.20 -33.56
C ARG A 120 0.61 -14.79 -33.07
N ILE A 121 0.56 -13.80 -33.95
CA ILE A 121 0.71 -12.40 -33.58
C ILE A 121 -0.40 -12.01 -32.60
N GLN A 122 -1.67 -12.32 -32.93
CA GLN A 122 -2.79 -12.00 -32.04
C GLN A 122 -2.63 -12.68 -30.67
N ALA A 123 -2.30 -13.97 -30.64
CA ALA A 123 -2.08 -14.69 -29.39
C ALA A 123 -0.94 -14.08 -28.55
N SER A 124 0.15 -13.64 -29.21
CA SER A 124 1.26 -12.97 -28.55
C SER A 124 0.86 -11.58 -28.02
N GLU A 125 0.02 -10.85 -28.73
CA GLU A 125 -0.50 -9.55 -28.29
C GLU A 125 -1.43 -9.71 -27.08
N ASP A 126 -2.33 -10.69 -27.10
CA ASP A 126 -3.22 -11.01 -25.98
C ASP A 126 -2.42 -11.41 -24.73
N GLN A 127 -1.35 -12.20 -24.91
CA GLN A 127 -0.44 -12.57 -23.83
C GLN A 127 0.31 -11.35 -23.27
N ARG A 128 0.80 -10.46 -24.15
CA ARG A 128 1.45 -9.21 -23.74
C ARG A 128 0.48 -8.34 -22.94
N ILE A 129 -0.74 -8.12 -23.43
CA ILE A 129 -1.77 -7.34 -22.72
C ILE A 129 -2.06 -7.93 -21.34
N THR A 130 -2.16 -9.26 -21.24
CA THR A 130 -2.37 -9.95 -19.95
C THR A 130 -1.19 -9.72 -19.00
N SER A 131 0.04 -9.81 -19.51
CA SER A 131 1.25 -9.54 -18.72
C SER A 131 1.32 -8.08 -18.27
N ASP A 132 1.04 -7.13 -19.15
CA ASP A 132 1.06 -5.70 -18.86
C ASP A 132 0.02 -5.35 -17.76
N ASN A 133 -1.17 -5.94 -17.82
CA ASN A 133 -2.19 -5.78 -16.79
C ASN A 133 -1.74 -6.36 -15.44
N GLN A 134 -1.04 -7.50 -15.43
CA GLN A 134 -0.47 -8.06 -14.20
C GLN A 134 0.61 -7.16 -13.62
N VAL A 135 1.50 -6.62 -14.46
CA VAL A 135 2.54 -5.67 -14.03
C VAL A 135 1.90 -4.41 -13.46
N ALA A 136 0.87 -3.85 -14.11
CA ALA A 136 0.16 -2.67 -13.61
C ALA A 136 -0.52 -2.93 -12.26
N ALA A 137 -1.13 -4.11 -12.07
CA ALA A 137 -1.71 -4.50 -10.79
C ALA A 137 -0.64 -4.62 -9.68
N GLN A 138 0.47 -5.30 -9.97
CA GLN A 138 1.60 -5.44 -9.03
C GLN A 138 2.23 -4.09 -8.68
N GLN A 139 2.31 -3.17 -9.63
CA GLN A 139 2.82 -1.82 -9.39
C GLN A 139 1.95 -1.07 -8.37
N GLY A 140 0.63 -1.20 -8.45
CA GLY A 140 -0.29 -0.64 -7.44
C GLY A 140 -0.07 -1.23 -6.04
N ASP A 141 0.18 -2.54 -5.94
CA ASP A 141 0.49 -3.20 -4.66
C ASP A 141 1.83 -2.72 -4.08
N VAL A 142 2.85 -2.52 -4.91
CA VAL A 142 4.15 -1.98 -4.49
C VAL A 142 3.99 -0.57 -3.92
N GLU A 143 3.25 0.30 -4.59
CA GLU A 143 2.99 1.67 -4.11
C GLU A 143 2.25 1.68 -2.77
N ALA A 144 1.27 0.79 -2.59
CA ALA A 144 0.58 0.64 -1.31
C ALA A 144 1.52 0.13 -0.20
N HIS A 145 2.41 -0.81 -0.52
CA HIS A 145 3.43 -1.29 0.42
C HIS A 145 4.44 -0.20 0.80
N ASP A 146 4.87 0.62 -0.15
CA ASP A 146 5.77 1.76 0.10
C ASP A 146 5.13 2.78 1.04
N GLU A 147 3.83 3.08 0.86
CA GLU A 147 3.11 3.96 1.77
C GLU A 147 3.02 3.36 3.19
N ILE A 148 2.72 2.06 3.30
CA ILE A 148 2.69 1.36 4.59
C ILE A 148 4.08 1.42 5.25
N LEU A 149 5.15 1.14 4.50
CA LEU A 149 6.52 1.18 5.00
C LEU A 149 6.92 2.58 5.46
N ALA A 150 6.54 3.63 4.73
CA ALA A 150 6.77 5.02 5.14
C ALA A 150 6.05 5.34 6.46
N ARG A 151 4.77 4.95 6.57
CA ARG A 151 3.95 5.16 7.78
C ARG A 151 4.52 4.39 8.98
N THR A 152 4.92 3.12 8.81
CA THR A 152 5.51 2.32 9.90
C THR A 152 6.86 2.86 10.33
N THR A 153 7.69 3.28 9.39
CA THR A 153 8.99 3.90 9.67
C THR A 153 8.83 5.21 10.46
N ALA A 154 7.86 6.04 10.08
CA ALA A 154 7.55 7.27 10.83
C ALA A 154 7.08 6.99 12.26
N ARG A 155 6.18 6.01 12.44
CA ARG A 155 5.72 5.59 13.78
C ARG A 155 6.86 5.04 14.64
N MET A 156 7.77 4.26 14.04
CA MET A 156 8.93 3.72 14.74
C MET A 156 9.85 4.83 15.23
N LYS A 157 10.15 5.82 14.37
CA LYS A 157 10.93 7.00 14.77
C LYS A 157 10.28 7.76 15.93
N GLN A 158 8.97 7.98 15.88
CA GLN A 158 8.24 8.64 16.98
C GLN A 158 8.29 7.83 18.28
N ALA A 159 8.20 6.49 18.20
CA ALA A 159 8.34 5.62 19.36
C ALA A 159 9.74 5.67 19.95
N ASP A 160 10.79 5.67 19.11
CA ASP A 160 12.18 5.79 19.54
C ASP A 160 12.45 7.14 20.23
N GLU A 161 11.96 8.25 19.65
CA GLU A 161 12.04 9.58 20.26
C GLU A 161 11.34 9.62 21.63
N LEU A 162 10.16 8.99 21.75
CA LEU A 162 9.44 8.90 23.01
C LEU A 162 10.23 8.08 24.03
N LEU A 163 10.79 6.93 23.64
CA LEU A 163 11.63 6.09 24.50
C LEU A 163 12.86 6.83 24.99
N GLU A 164 13.56 7.56 24.11
CA GLU A 164 14.69 8.40 24.51
C GLU A 164 14.28 9.49 25.51
N SER A 165 13.14 10.14 25.29
CA SER A 165 12.62 11.17 26.19
C SER A 165 12.29 10.61 27.57
N GLN A 166 11.68 9.42 27.62
CA GLN A 166 11.36 8.70 28.85
C GLN A 166 12.62 8.25 29.58
N ALA A 167 13.61 7.70 28.87
CA ALA A 167 14.90 7.33 29.45
C ALA A 167 15.60 8.54 30.08
N LYS A 168 15.58 9.70 29.40
CA LYS A 168 16.09 10.98 29.95
C LYS A 168 15.32 11.43 31.19
N LYS A 169 13.99 11.23 31.25
CA LYS A 169 13.17 11.53 32.43
C LYS A 169 13.50 10.61 33.60
N ILE A 170 13.51 9.29 33.38
CA ILE A 170 13.85 8.29 34.41
C ILE A 170 15.23 8.58 35.00
N LYS A 171 16.23 8.92 34.17
CA LYS A 171 17.57 9.26 34.66
C LYS A 171 17.56 10.49 35.56
N ARG A 172 16.80 11.53 35.23
CA ARG A 172 16.66 12.74 36.05
C ARG A 172 15.95 12.43 37.37
N ASP A 173 14.84 11.70 37.31
CA ASP A 173 14.06 11.31 38.48
C ASP A 173 14.92 10.45 39.42
N TRP A 174 15.66 9.47 38.89
CA TRP A 174 16.59 8.66 39.67
C TRP A 174 17.65 9.51 40.39
N GLN A 175 18.24 10.51 39.70
CA GLN A 175 19.19 11.43 40.33
C GLN A 175 18.54 12.27 41.43
N PHE A 176 17.29 12.72 41.23
CA PHE A 176 16.53 13.45 42.24
C PHE A 176 16.24 12.56 43.46
N TYR A 177 15.74 11.34 43.25
CA TYR A 177 15.48 10.37 44.31
C TYR A 177 16.75 10.06 45.11
N LYS A 178 17.89 9.85 44.44
CA LYS A 178 19.18 9.61 45.09
C LYS A 178 19.59 10.78 46.02
N LYS A 179 19.44 12.03 45.56
CA LYS A 179 19.72 13.22 46.37
C LYS A 179 18.77 13.34 47.56
N SER A 180 17.48 13.12 47.33
CA SER A 180 16.45 13.17 48.37
C SER A 180 16.71 12.13 49.46
N LEU A 181 17.02 10.89 49.06
CA LEU A 181 17.36 9.81 49.98
C LEU A 181 18.60 10.14 50.83
N ALA A 182 19.62 10.76 50.23
CA ALA A 182 20.81 11.21 50.98
C ALA A 182 20.46 12.29 52.01
N LEU A 183 19.60 13.25 51.67
CA LEU A 183 19.11 14.27 52.61
C LEU A 183 18.30 13.67 53.76
N PHE A 184 17.42 12.70 53.47
CA PHE A 184 16.67 11.98 54.49
C PHE A 184 17.58 11.18 55.42
N ALA A 185 18.55 10.44 54.87
CA ALA A 185 19.53 9.71 55.66
C ALA A 185 20.32 10.64 56.59
N ASP A 186 20.74 11.81 56.10
CA ASP A 186 21.44 12.83 56.89
C ASP A 186 20.54 13.45 57.98
N ARG A 187 19.26 13.71 57.70
CA ARG A 187 18.28 14.14 58.72
C ARG A 187 18.09 13.08 59.82
N VAL A 188 17.95 11.82 59.45
CA VAL A 188 17.82 10.70 60.39
C VAL A 188 19.09 10.56 61.23
N ALA A 189 20.27 10.64 60.62
CA ALA A 189 21.55 10.62 61.33
C ALA A 189 21.72 11.79 62.32
N ARG A 190 21.25 13.00 61.96
CA ARG A 190 21.19 14.14 62.89
C ARG A 190 20.27 13.87 64.08
N LEU A 191 19.07 13.35 63.82
CA LEU A 191 18.11 13.02 64.88
C LEU A 191 18.70 11.97 65.83
N HIS A 192 19.32 10.91 65.29
CA HIS A 192 20.00 9.91 66.12
C HIS A 192 21.10 10.52 66.99
N ARG A 193 21.94 11.40 66.43
CA ARG A 193 22.98 12.11 67.21
C ARG A 193 22.37 12.98 68.32
N TYR A 194 21.29 13.70 68.02
CA TYR A 194 20.59 14.54 69.00
C TYR A 194 20.00 13.70 70.14
N LEU A 195 19.32 12.60 69.80
CA LEU A 195 18.74 11.69 70.79
C LEU A 195 19.83 10.98 71.59
N ALA A 196 20.95 10.60 70.98
CA ALA A 196 22.08 10.00 71.71
C ALA A 196 22.73 10.99 72.69
N ALA A 197 22.82 12.28 72.34
CA ALA A 197 23.41 13.31 73.20
C ALA A 197 22.49 13.77 74.34
N ASN A 198 21.17 13.78 74.12
CA ASN A 198 20.19 14.38 75.03
C ASN A 198 19.19 13.41 75.65
N GLY A 199 19.12 12.17 75.16
CA GLY A 199 17.96 11.29 75.32
C GLY A 199 17.87 10.49 76.62
N THR A 200 18.77 10.64 77.57
CA THR A 200 18.71 9.88 78.83
C THR A 200 19.18 10.71 80.01
N GLU A 201 20.41 11.23 79.98
CA GLU A 201 21.01 11.80 81.18
C GLU A 201 20.40 13.12 81.67
N ALA A 202 19.89 13.98 80.79
CA ALA A 202 19.33 15.27 81.17
C ALA A 202 17.90 15.12 81.73
N ALA A 203 17.07 14.31 81.06
CA ALA A 203 15.74 13.96 81.53
C ALA A 203 15.82 13.20 82.87
N ASP A 204 16.73 12.22 82.98
CA ASP A 204 16.91 11.44 84.21
C ASP A 204 17.46 12.26 85.37
N ARG A 205 18.31 13.29 85.11
CA ARG A 205 18.82 14.18 86.16
C ARG A 205 17.74 15.13 86.68
N ALA A 206 16.97 15.75 85.80
CA ALA A 206 15.87 16.63 86.18
C ALA A 206 14.81 15.87 87.00
N GLN A 207 14.48 14.65 86.57
CA GLN A 207 13.51 13.80 87.25
C GLN A 207 14.03 13.29 88.61
N ARG A 208 15.33 12.97 88.71
CA ARG A 208 15.97 12.65 90.01
C ARG A 208 15.95 13.82 90.99
N HIS A 209 16.31 15.02 90.56
CA HIS A 209 16.25 16.21 91.42
C HIS A 209 14.83 16.53 91.91
N LEU A 210 13.83 16.34 91.07
CA LEU A 210 12.43 16.51 91.48
C LEU A 210 12.06 15.49 92.58
N ILE A 211 12.41 14.21 92.40
CA ILE A 211 12.15 13.17 93.39
C ILE A 211 12.87 13.46 94.72
N GLU A 212 14.13 13.91 94.66
CA GLU A 212 14.89 14.29 95.86
C GLU A 212 14.25 15.46 96.61
N SER A 213 13.83 16.51 95.90
CA SER A 213 13.17 17.66 96.52
C SER A 213 11.83 17.27 97.15
N MET A 214 11.04 16.41 96.50
CA MET A 214 9.79 15.87 97.07
C MET A 214 10.04 15.01 98.32
N LYS A 215 11.08 14.17 98.33
CA LYS A 215 11.43 13.37 99.52
C LYS A 215 11.84 14.26 100.69
N PHE A 216 12.57 15.34 100.43
CA PHE A 216 12.98 16.30 101.44
C PHE A 216 11.78 17.04 102.04
N THR A 217 10.86 17.54 101.22
CA THR A 217 9.65 18.23 101.70
C THR A 217 8.72 17.29 102.46
N MET A 218 8.56 16.05 102.00
CA MET A 218 7.80 15.02 102.70
C MET A 218 8.41 14.67 104.06
N SER A 219 9.74 14.61 104.17
CA SER A 219 10.42 14.35 105.44
C SER A 219 10.22 15.49 106.44
N LYS A 220 10.36 16.75 106.00
CA LYS A 220 10.11 17.94 106.83
C LYS A 220 8.67 18.01 107.34
N THR A 221 7.70 17.71 106.49
CA THR A 221 6.28 17.73 106.87
C THR A 221 5.94 16.63 107.86
N LEU A 222 6.48 15.42 107.68
CA LEU A 222 6.33 14.33 108.67
C LEU A 222 6.97 14.69 110.02
N GLU A 223 8.12 15.35 110.01
CA GLU A 223 8.79 15.80 111.23
C GLU A 223 7.99 16.90 111.96
N ALA A 224 7.47 17.89 111.23
CA ALA A 224 6.56 18.89 111.78
C ALA A 224 5.30 18.25 112.38
N ASN A 225 4.70 17.27 111.69
CA ASN A 225 3.53 16.54 112.19
C ASN A 225 3.87 15.75 113.47
N ARG A 226 5.06 15.14 113.53
CA ARG A 226 5.54 14.46 114.75
C ARG A 226 5.69 15.43 115.92
N TYR A 227 6.22 16.64 115.70
CA TYR A 227 6.32 17.65 116.76
C TYR A 227 4.95 18.15 117.21
N LEU A 228 4.02 18.37 116.29
CA LEU A 228 2.64 18.73 116.62
C LEU A 228 1.98 17.64 117.47
N ARG A 229 2.06 16.36 117.09
CA ARG A 229 1.54 15.24 117.89
C ARG A 229 2.14 15.19 119.30
N LYS A 230 3.47 15.32 119.41
CA LYS A 230 4.13 15.39 120.73
C LYS A 230 3.63 16.56 121.58
N PHE A 231 3.36 17.70 120.95
CA PHE A 231 2.82 18.88 121.64
C PHE A 231 1.38 18.63 122.13
N VAL A 232 0.55 17.95 121.33
CA VAL A 232 -0.80 17.51 121.72
C VAL A 232 -0.74 16.53 122.90
N ASP A 233 0.07 15.47 122.78
CA ASP A 233 0.18 14.41 123.80
C ASP A 233 0.67 14.97 125.15
N ALA A 234 1.62 15.93 125.13
CA ALA A 234 2.20 16.51 126.34
C ALA A 234 1.24 17.39 127.14
N ARG A 235 0.17 17.93 126.53
CA ARG A 235 -0.72 18.90 127.18
C ARG A 235 -2.10 18.36 127.55
N ARG A 236 -2.41 17.08 127.27
CA ARG A 236 -3.75 16.48 127.44
C ARG A 236 -4.86 17.41 126.93
N LEU A 237 -4.62 18.06 125.80
CA LEU A 237 -5.61 18.89 125.12
C LEU A 237 -6.40 17.97 124.20
N ASP A 238 -7.72 17.90 124.39
CA ASP A 238 -8.60 17.27 123.42
C ASP A 238 -8.60 18.06 122.09
N ALA A 239 -9.01 17.40 121.02
CA ALA A 239 -8.93 17.93 119.66
C ALA A 239 -9.75 19.21 119.49
N ASP A 240 -10.88 19.33 120.18
CA ASP A 240 -11.80 20.47 120.09
C ASP A 240 -11.23 21.70 120.82
N THR A 241 -10.58 21.52 121.98
CA THR A 241 -9.87 22.60 122.68
C THR A 241 -8.68 23.11 121.85
N LEU A 242 -8.02 22.22 121.10
CA LEU A 242 -6.93 22.58 120.19
C LEU A 242 -7.39 23.34 118.94
N MET A 243 -8.52 22.95 118.35
CA MET A 243 -9.14 23.67 117.23
C MET A 243 -9.54 25.08 117.66
N LEU A 244 -10.20 25.22 118.83
CA LEU A 244 -10.59 26.52 119.37
C LEU A 244 -9.38 27.44 119.65
N LEU A 245 -8.27 26.88 120.16
CA LEU A 245 -7.01 27.62 120.37
C LEU A 245 -6.26 27.94 119.06
N ALA A 246 -6.43 27.15 118.00
CA ALA A 246 -5.76 27.33 116.71
C ALA A 246 -6.50 28.31 115.79
N GLU A 247 -7.83 28.36 115.87
CA GLU A 247 -8.67 29.27 115.08
C GLU A 247 -8.86 30.65 115.74
N GLY A 248 -8.81 30.74 117.08
CA GLY A 248 -8.86 32.00 117.83
C GLY A 248 -7.67 32.16 118.78
N GLY A 249 -6.66 32.94 118.39
CA GLY A 249 -5.47 33.21 119.22
C GLY A 249 -5.77 33.85 120.58
N CYS A 250 -6.94 34.47 120.72
CA CYS A 250 -7.62 34.84 121.96
C CYS A 250 -9.13 34.61 121.75
N ILE A 251 -9.86 34.17 122.79
CA ILE A 251 -11.27 33.72 122.67
C ILE A 251 -12.25 34.79 122.17
N GLY A 252 -11.88 36.08 122.29
CA GLY A 252 -12.68 37.19 121.76
C GLY A 252 -12.72 37.31 120.23
N GLU A 253 -11.88 36.57 119.50
CA GLU A 253 -11.79 36.60 118.01
C GLU A 253 -12.31 35.31 117.36
N LEU A 254 -12.96 34.43 118.12
CA LEU A 254 -13.49 33.17 117.60
C LEU A 254 -14.63 33.42 116.60
N ASP A 255 -14.46 32.99 115.35
CA ASP A 255 -15.56 32.95 114.39
C ASP A 255 -16.45 31.73 114.67
N VAL A 256 -17.53 31.98 115.40
CA VAL A 256 -18.52 30.96 115.81
C VAL A 256 -19.15 30.25 114.59
N GLY A 257 -19.15 30.88 113.39
CA GLY A 257 -19.67 30.29 112.17
C GLY A 257 -18.89 29.07 111.67
N LEU A 258 -17.62 28.94 112.05
CA LEU A 258 -16.76 27.80 111.69
C LEU A 258 -16.99 26.56 112.56
N LEU A 259 -17.71 26.71 113.69
CA LEU A 259 -18.03 25.60 114.60
C LEU A 259 -19.14 24.67 114.09
N GLY A 260 -19.82 25.05 112.99
CA GLY A 260 -20.87 24.24 112.37
C GLY A 260 -22.08 23.99 113.28
N LEU A 261 -22.38 24.93 114.17
CA LEU A 261 -23.52 24.92 115.08
C LEU A 261 -24.75 25.56 114.40
N ASP A 262 -25.96 25.21 114.87
CA ASP A 262 -27.18 25.93 114.44
C ASP A 262 -27.25 27.34 115.07
N GLN A 263 -28.18 28.16 114.59
CA GLN A 263 -28.23 29.59 114.96
C GLN A 263 -28.47 29.79 116.46
N ASP A 264 -29.34 28.98 117.06
CA ASP A 264 -29.67 29.06 118.50
C ASP A 264 -28.48 28.58 119.36
N ALA A 265 -27.79 27.50 118.96
CA ALA A 265 -26.56 27.03 119.61
C ALA A 265 -25.41 28.02 119.47
N ALA A 266 -25.27 28.65 118.31
CA ALA A 266 -24.26 29.67 118.05
C ALA A 266 -24.48 30.92 118.92
N ASP A 267 -25.74 31.31 119.14
CA ASP A 267 -26.09 32.42 120.02
C ASP A 267 -25.79 32.07 121.50
N ILE A 268 -26.07 30.84 121.95
CA ILE A 268 -25.68 30.35 123.29
C ILE A 268 -24.16 30.39 123.50
N VAL A 269 -23.37 29.98 122.51
CA VAL A 269 -21.91 30.03 122.59
C VAL A 269 -21.41 31.48 122.56
N ARG A 270 -22.06 32.36 121.80
CA ARG A 270 -21.73 33.79 121.75
C ARG A 270 -22.01 34.52 123.07
N ASP A 271 -23.13 34.20 123.71
CA ASP A 271 -23.46 34.72 125.04
C ASP A 271 -22.47 34.20 126.09
N ALA A 272 -22.14 32.91 126.02
CA ALA A 272 -21.12 32.33 126.91
C ALA A 272 -19.74 32.99 126.74
N ILE A 273 -19.36 33.38 125.51
CA ILE A 273 -18.12 34.13 125.27
C ILE A 273 -18.16 35.52 125.91
N GLN A 274 -19.31 36.21 125.90
CA GLN A 274 -19.47 37.52 126.56
C GLN A 274 -19.42 37.42 128.09
N ASP A 275 -19.92 36.32 128.65
CA ASP A 275 -19.95 36.06 130.09
C ASP A 275 -18.66 35.43 130.65
N LEU A 276 -17.64 35.21 129.80
CA LEU A 276 -16.36 34.65 130.23
C LEU A 276 -15.64 35.60 131.20
N ASP A 277 -15.26 35.05 132.35
CA ASP A 277 -14.45 35.77 133.33
C ASP A 277 -13.07 36.10 132.75
N PRO A 278 -12.74 37.39 132.50
CA PRO A 278 -11.48 37.80 131.88
C PRO A 278 -10.26 37.53 132.77
N SER A 279 -10.45 37.15 134.04
CA SER A 279 -9.37 36.78 134.96
C SER A 279 -8.88 35.34 134.79
N LYS A 280 -9.64 34.48 134.10
CA LYS A 280 -9.24 33.09 133.81
C LYS A 280 -8.21 33.03 132.68
N SER A 281 -7.32 32.03 132.74
CA SER A 281 -6.37 31.78 131.64
C SER A 281 -7.10 31.40 130.35
N ALA A 282 -6.57 31.81 129.20
CA ALA A 282 -7.13 31.45 127.88
C ALA A 282 -7.33 29.94 127.71
N LYS A 283 -6.48 29.11 128.35
CA LYS A 283 -6.67 27.65 128.38
C LYS A 283 -7.94 27.24 129.12
N ALA A 284 -8.19 27.80 130.30
CA ALA A 284 -9.36 27.46 131.11
C ALA A 284 -10.66 27.90 130.44
N GLN A 285 -10.67 29.11 129.87
CA GLN A 285 -11.79 29.63 129.10
C GLN A 285 -12.05 28.80 127.84
N ALA A 286 -11.01 28.40 127.09
CA ALA A 286 -11.16 27.55 125.90
C ALA A 286 -11.64 26.14 126.26
N THR A 287 -11.25 25.62 127.42
CA THR A 287 -11.73 24.32 127.92
C THR A 287 -13.21 24.40 128.33
N GLU A 288 -13.63 25.49 128.97
CA GLU A 288 -15.03 25.73 129.33
C GLU A 288 -15.92 25.85 128.08
N LEU A 289 -15.45 26.57 127.06
CA LEU A 289 -16.14 26.65 125.77
C LEU A 289 -16.14 25.31 125.02
N ALA A 290 -15.03 24.58 124.99
CA ALA A 290 -14.99 23.25 124.37
C ALA A 290 -15.99 22.29 125.02
N GLN A 291 -16.10 22.31 126.35
CA GLN A 291 -17.09 21.53 127.09
C GLN A 291 -18.53 21.99 126.86
N LEU A 292 -18.76 23.29 126.66
CA LEU A 292 -20.07 23.83 126.29
C LEU A 292 -20.46 23.38 124.88
N VAL A 293 -19.56 23.54 123.91
CA VAL A 293 -19.75 23.12 122.51
C VAL A 293 -19.99 21.62 122.43
N HIS A 294 -19.24 20.81 123.17
CA HIS A 294 -19.50 19.37 123.25
C HIS A 294 -20.87 19.05 123.83
N ARG A 295 -21.27 19.70 124.94
CA ARG A 295 -22.60 19.48 125.53
C ARG A 295 -23.75 19.88 124.61
N ILE A 296 -23.57 20.93 123.81
CA ILE A 296 -24.57 21.37 122.82
C ILE A 296 -24.61 20.41 121.63
N ARG A 297 -23.47 19.82 121.25
CA ARG A 297 -23.39 18.88 120.11
C ARG A 297 -23.88 17.47 120.47
N ASP A 298 -23.76 17.06 121.74
CA ASP A 298 -24.10 15.72 122.23
C ASP A 298 -25.44 15.65 123.01
N GLY A 299 -26.15 16.78 123.16
CA GLY A 299 -27.47 16.89 123.82
C GLY A 299 -28.59 17.14 122.82
#